data_AF-A0A935A6Z4-F1
#
_entry.id   AF-A0A935A6Z4-F1
#
_cell.length_a   1.000
_cell.length_b   1.000
_cell.length_c   1.000
_cell.angle_alpha   90.00
_cell.angle_beta   90.00
_cell.angle_gamma   90.00
#
_symmetry.space_group_name_H-M   'P 1'
#
loop_
_entity.id
_entity.type
_entity.pdbx_description
1 polymer ?
#
loop_
_entity_poly.entity_id
_entity_poly.type
_entity_poly.pdbx_seq_one_letter_code
_entity_poly.pdbx_strand_id
1 'polypeptide(L)'
;MKRPLPVTLAFWAVLILTIWNTLKASTFIAWSAALDEFSTRHPPIIGAASGIIWALTGLTLAWGLRRGDRWTAKALPVAAIGYILWYWVERLAWQPPRANPPFVIVLDIATLILVFGASKSLSREAYERNNENPAVE
;
A
#
# COMPACT_ATOMS: atom_id res chain seq x y z
N MET A 1 -20.85 9.08 13.80
CA MET A 1 -19.69 8.46 14.49
C MET A 1 -18.41 9.06 13.94
N LYS A 2 -17.45 9.46 14.79
CA LYS A 2 -16.13 9.94 14.34
C LYS A 2 -15.30 8.74 13.91
N ARG A 3 -14.77 8.76 12.70
CA ARG A 3 -13.92 7.68 12.16
C ARG A 3 -12.64 7.55 13.00
N PRO A 4 -12.24 6.34 13.43
CA PRO A 4 -11.08 6.13 14.29
C PRO A 4 -9.81 6.62 13.61
N LEU A 5 -8.96 7.29 14.41
CA LEU A 5 -7.74 7.94 13.92
C LEU A 5 -6.83 6.99 13.11
N PRO A 6 -6.58 5.73 13.52
CA PRO A 6 -5.74 4.81 12.75
C PRO A 6 -6.26 4.57 11.33
N VAL A 7 -7.58 4.51 11.15
CA VAL A 7 -8.21 4.28 9.84
C VAL A 7 -8.07 5.51 8.94
N THR A 8 -8.17 6.71 9.52
CA THR A 8 -7.94 7.97 8.79
C THR A 8 -6.47 8.11 8.37
N LEU A 9 -5.53 7.78 9.26
CA LEU A 9 -4.10 7.79 8.96
C LEU A 9 -3.75 6.74 7.90
N ALA A 10 -4.27 5.51 8.01
CA ALA A 10 -4.07 4.47 7.02
C ALA A 10 -4.64 4.86 5.65
N PHE A 11 -5.81 5.53 5.61
CA PHE A 11 -6.38 6.04 4.37
C PHE A 11 -5.45 7.04 3.67
N TRP A 12 -4.91 8.01 4.40
CA TRP A 12 -3.96 8.96 3.84
C TRP A 12 -2.64 8.31 3.40
N ALA A 13 -2.11 7.38 4.19
CA ALA A 13 -0.92 6.61 3.82
C ALA A 13 -1.14 5.84 2.51
N VAL A 14 -2.28 5.16 2.37
CA VAL A 14 -2.65 4.45 1.13
C VAL A 14 -2.76 5.40 -0.06
N LEU A 15 -3.35 6.59 0.12
CA LEU A 15 -3.44 7.58 -0.96
C LEU A 15 -2.07 8.11 -1.39
N ILE A 16 -1.20 8.42 -0.43
CA ILE A 16 0.18 8.87 -0.72
C ILE A 16 0.93 7.80 -1.50
N LEU A 17 0.85 6.54 -1.05
CA LEU A 17 1.49 5.42 -1.76
C LEU A 17 0.87 5.17 -3.13
N THR A 18 -0.44 5.36 -3.29
CA THR A 18 -1.12 5.24 -4.59
C THR A 18 -0.57 6.29 -5.56
N ILE A 19 -0.51 7.55 -5.14
CA ILE A 19 0.05 8.64 -5.95
C ILE A 19 1.50 8.35 -6.31
N TRP A 20 2.30 7.93 -5.33
CA TRP A 20 3.70 7.58 -5.54
C TRP A 20 3.87 6.45 -6.58
N ASN A 21 3.06 5.40 -6.51
CA ASN A 21 3.13 4.28 -7.45
C ASN A 21 2.61 4.64 -8.85
N THR A 22 1.62 5.52 -8.95
CA THR A 22 1.20 6.10 -10.24
C THR A 22 2.33 6.91 -10.87
N LEU A 23 2.99 7.77 -10.08
CA LEU A 23 4.14 8.56 -10.55
C LEU A 23 5.30 7.65 -10.96
N LYS A 24 5.59 6.61 -10.17
CA LYS A 24 6.59 5.59 -10.50
C LYS A 24 6.27 4.92 -11.85
N ALA A 25 5.04 4.42 -12.02
CA ALA A 25 4.62 3.79 -13.27
C ALA A 25 4.74 4.74 -14.46
N SER A 26 4.26 5.98 -14.32
CA SER A 26 4.35 6.99 -15.37
C SER A 26 5.79 7.30 -15.75
N THR A 27 6.72 7.33 -14.78
CA THR A 27 8.15 7.55 -15.04
C THR A 27 8.74 6.40 -15.83
N PHE A 28 8.46 5.15 -15.45
CA PHE A 28 8.97 3.99 -16.18
C PHE A 28 8.42 3.88 -17.61
N ILE A 29 7.18 4.31 -17.84
CA ILE A 29 6.56 4.33 -19.17
C ILE A 29 7.11 5.48 -20.01
N ALA A 30 7.11 6.71 -19.48
CA ALA A 30 7.49 7.91 -20.24
C ALA A 30 8.98 7.93 -20.60
N TRP A 31 9.83 7.36 -19.75
CA TRP A 31 11.28 7.36 -19.92
C TRP A 31 11.83 5.97 -20.26
N SER A 32 10.99 5.05 -20.77
CA SER A 32 11.37 3.66 -20.99
C SER A 32 12.62 3.52 -21.85
N ALA A 33 12.70 4.25 -22.97
CA ALA A 33 13.85 4.21 -23.88
C ALA A 33 15.16 4.67 -23.21
N ALA A 34 15.10 5.76 -22.43
CA ALA A 34 16.26 6.27 -21.70
C ALA A 34 16.67 5.32 -20.56
N LEU A 35 15.69 4.68 -19.90
CA LEU A 35 15.97 3.71 -18.84
C LEU A 35 16.54 2.40 -19.42
N ASP A 36 16.11 1.96 -20.59
CA ASP A 36 16.71 0.81 -21.29
C ASP A 36 18.17 1.10 -21.70
N GLU A 37 18.47 2.34 -22.11
CA GLU A 37 19.82 2.75 -22.51
C GLU A 37 20.76 2.94 -21.30
N PHE A 38 20.29 3.57 -20.22
CA PHE A 38 21.14 4.03 -19.11
C PHE A 38 20.93 3.28 -17.78
N SER A 39 19.86 2.49 -17.62
CA SER A 39 19.51 1.80 -16.37
C SER A 39 19.70 0.29 -16.47
N THR A 40 20.95 -0.14 -16.65
CA THR A 40 21.36 -1.53 -16.95
C THR A 40 20.94 -2.59 -15.94
N ARG A 41 20.36 -2.24 -14.79
CA ARG A 41 19.95 -3.21 -13.77
C ARG A 41 18.44 -3.34 -13.60
N HIS A 42 17.65 -2.26 -13.67
CA HIS A 42 16.21 -2.32 -13.39
C HIS A 42 15.39 -2.30 -14.68
N PRO A 43 14.76 -3.42 -15.09
CA PRO A 43 14.00 -3.45 -16.33
C PRO A 43 12.80 -2.49 -16.27
N PRO A 44 12.64 -1.54 -17.22
CA PRO A 44 11.58 -0.53 -17.15
C PRO A 44 10.17 -1.12 -17.11
N ILE A 45 9.96 -2.23 -17.83
CA ILE A 45 8.68 -2.94 -17.84
C ILE A 45 8.28 -3.48 -16.46
N ILE A 46 9.25 -3.97 -15.66
CA ILE A 46 9.00 -4.46 -14.30
C ILE A 46 8.66 -3.28 -13.38
N GLY A 47 9.38 -2.17 -13.52
CA GLY A 47 9.12 -0.94 -12.78
C GLY A 47 7.74 -0.35 -13.07
N ALA A 48 7.33 -0.32 -14.34
CA ALA A 48 6.00 0.11 -14.77
C ALA A 48 4.91 -0.83 -14.24
N ALA A 49 5.06 -2.13 -14.45
CA ALA A 49 4.07 -3.14 -14.04
C ALA A 49 3.85 -3.12 -12.53
N SER A 50 4.92 -3.08 -11.73
CA SER A 50 4.80 -3.00 -10.28
C SER A 50 4.12 -1.71 -9.81
N GLY A 51 4.46 -0.57 -10.41
CA GLY A 51 3.79 0.70 -10.11
C GLY A 51 2.28 0.64 -10.40
N ILE A 52 1.88 0.05 -11.54
CA ILE A 52 0.46 -0.11 -11.89
C ILE A 52 -0.24 -1.03 -10.88
N ILE A 53 0.33 -2.21 -10.59
CA ILE A 53 -0.25 -3.17 -9.64
C ILE A 53 -0.49 -2.51 -8.27
N TRP A 54 0.50 -1.79 -7.75
CA TRP A 54 0.39 -1.14 -6.45
C TRP A 54 -0.50 0.10 -6.44
N ALA A 55 -0.56 0.85 -7.55
CA ALA A 55 -1.52 1.95 -7.69
C ALA A 55 -2.97 1.42 -7.70
N LEU A 56 -3.27 0.37 -8.47
CA LEU A 56 -4.60 -0.24 -8.52
C LEU A 56 -5.00 -0.86 -7.16
N THR A 57 -4.05 -1.54 -6.51
CA THR A 57 -4.24 -2.07 -5.15
C THR A 57 -4.55 -0.94 -4.17
N GLY A 58 -3.78 0.15 -4.23
CA GLY A 58 -3.98 1.33 -3.38
C GLY A 58 -5.33 2.02 -3.61
N LEU A 59 -5.76 2.20 -4.86
CA LEU A 59 -7.09 2.74 -5.19
C LEU A 59 -8.21 1.86 -4.64
N THR A 60 -8.09 0.55 -4.81
CA THR A 60 -9.06 -0.44 -4.32
C THR A 60 -9.19 -0.38 -2.80
N LEU A 61 -8.05 -0.31 -2.10
CA LEU A 61 -8.01 -0.17 -0.65
C LEU A 61 -8.52 1.20 -0.17
N ALA A 62 -8.17 2.30 -0.84
CA ALA A 62 -8.66 3.63 -0.49
C ALA A 62 -10.19 3.68 -0.60
N TRP A 63 -10.75 3.07 -1.66
CA TRP A 63 -12.19 2.93 -1.84
C TRP A 63 -12.85 2.09 -0.73
N GLY A 64 -12.31 0.90 -0.44
CA GLY A 64 -12.80 0.05 0.65
C GLY A 64 -12.72 0.71 2.02
N LEU A 65 -11.62 1.42 2.29
CA LEU A 65 -11.43 2.21 3.50
C LEU A 65 -12.49 3.29 3.60
N ARG A 66 -12.70 4.08 2.54
CA ARG A 66 -13.68 5.18 2.51
C ARG A 66 -15.10 4.70 2.83
N ARG A 67 -15.49 3.52 2.34
CA ARG A 67 -16.81 2.91 2.62
C ARG A 67 -16.87 2.22 3.99
N GLY A 68 -15.72 1.94 4.60
CA GLY A 68 -15.62 1.16 5.84
C GLY A 68 -16.00 -0.31 5.63
N ASP A 69 -15.66 -0.88 4.47
CA ASP A 69 -16.05 -2.24 4.13
C ASP A 69 -15.28 -3.27 4.97
N ARG A 70 -15.97 -4.33 5.43
CA ARG A 70 -15.40 -5.43 6.25
C ARG A 70 -14.22 -6.16 5.59
N TRP A 71 -14.22 -6.28 4.25
CA TRP A 71 -13.15 -6.97 3.52
C TRP A 71 -11.82 -6.19 3.60
N THR A 72 -11.90 -4.86 3.72
CA THR A 72 -10.73 -3.97 3.83
C THR A 72 -9.89 -4.28 5.07
N ALA A 73 -10.54 -4.69 6.17
CA ALA A 73 -9.83 -5.05 7.39
C ALA A 73 -8.84 -6.21 7.18
N LYS A 74 -9.18 -7.17 6.30
CA LYS A 74 -8.28 -8.29 5.95
C LYS A 74 -7.32 -7.94 4.82
N ALA A 75 -7.80 -7.21 3.80
CA ALA A 75 -6.98 -6.88 2.63
C ALA A 75 -5.84 -5.90 2.93
N LEU A 76 -6.06 -4.94 3.84
CA LEU A 76 -5.06 -3.91 4.18
C LEU A 76 -3.73 -4.49 4.73
N PRO A 77 -3.71 -5.37 5.74
CA PRO A 77 -2.46 -5.97 6.23
C PRO A 77 -1.79 -6.88 5.18
N VAL A 78 -2.56 -7.63 4.40
CA VAL A 78 -2.01 -8.48 3.33
C VAL A 78 -1.28 -7.62 2.29
N ALA A 79 -1.91 -6.52 1.84
CA ALA A 79 -1.31 -5.61 0.89
C ALA A 79 -0.07 -4.91 1.46
N ALA A 80 -0.10 -4.49 2.73
CA ALA A 80 1.06 -3.86 3.38
C ALA A 80 2.27 -4.81 3.45
N ILE A 81 2.07 -6.06 3.84
CA ILE A 81 3.12 -7.09 3.86
C ILE A 81 3.65 -7.31 2.43
N GLY A 82 2.76 -7.48 1.46
CA GLY A 82 3.15 -7.65 0.06
C GLY A 82 3.96 -6.46 -0.48
N TYR A 83 3.58 -5.24 -0.11
CA TYR A 83 4.26 -4.01 -0.54
C TYR A 83 5.68 -3.93 0.04
N ILE A 84 5.83 -4.22 1.34
CA ILE A 84 7.13 -4.25 2.01
C ILE A 84 8.03 -5.32 1.39
N LEU A 85 7.52 -6.53 1.20
CA LEU A 85 8.28 -7.62 0.55
C LEU A 85 8.73 -7.23 -0.86
N TRP A 86 7.82 -6.66 -1.66
CA TRP A 86 8.13 -6.20 -3.00
C TRP A 86 9.20 -5.10 -2.99
N TYR A 87 9.09 -4.12 -2.10
CA TYR A 87 10.09 -3.07 -1.94
C TYR A 87 11.49 -3.66 -1.66
N TRP A 88 11.58 -4.65 -0.77
CA TRP A 88 12.88 -5.29 -0.45
C TRP A 88 13.43 -6.10 -1.62
N VAL A 89 12.58 -6.80 -2.38
CA VAL A 89 12.98 -7.45 -3.63
C VAL A 89 13.55 -6.41 -4.60
N GLU A 90 12.86 -5.29 -4.81
CA GLU A 90 13.34 -4.23 -5.69
C GLU A 90 14.68 -3.64 -5.26
N ARG A 91 14.80 -3.38 -3.96
CA ARG A 91 15.99 -2.81 -3.35
C ARG A 91 17.20 -3.72 -3.50
N LEU A 92 17.04 -5.03 -3.27
CA LEU A 92 18.15 -5.99 -3.30
C LEU A 92 18.51 -6.42 -4.72
N ALA A 93 17.53 -6.54 -5.62
CA ALA A 93 17.75 -7.01 -6.99
C ALA A 93 18.30 -5.90 -7.90
N TRP A 94 17.77 -4.68 -7.80
CA TRP A 94 17.92 -3.67 -8.85
C TRP A 94 18.52 -2.34 -8.39
N GLN A 95 18.41 -1.99 -7.10
CA GLN A 95 18.91 -0.70 -6.62
C GLN A 95 20.40 -0.78 -6.22
N PRO A 96 21.16 0.32 -6.40
CA PRO A 96 22.51 0.40 -5.85
C PRO A 96 22.48 0.35 -4.31
N PRO A 97 23.57 -0.12 -3.66
CA PRO A 97 23.66 -0.14 -2.21
C PRO A 97 23.44 1.26 -1.61
N ARG A 98 22.50 1.35 -0.66
CA ARG A 98 22.19 2.59 0.08
C ARG A 98 22.37 2.34 1.57
N ALA A 99 23.07 3.24 2.26
CA ALA A 99 23.39 3.14 3.69
C ALA A 99 22.23 3.57 4.62
N ASN A 100 20.98 3.25 4.26
CA ASN A 100 19.79 3.50 5.07
C ASN A 100 18.91 2.27 5.39
N PRO A 101 19.39 1.00 5.47
CA PRO A 101 18.52 -0.11 5.88
C PRO A 101 17.80 0.09 7.22
N PRO A 102 18.46 0.56 8.30
CA PRO A 102 17.80 0.72 9.60
C PRO A 102 16.59 1.65 9.56
N PHE A 103 16.72 2.78 8.85
CA PHE A 103 15.63 3.73 8.68
C PHE A 103 14.41 3.09 8.00
N VAL A 104 14.64 2.30 6.95
CA VAL A 104 13.54 1.68 6.20
C VAL A 104 12.87 0.58 7.02
N ILE A 105 13.63 -0.20 7.80
CA ILE A 105 13.06 -1.20 8.72
C ILE A 105 12.16 -0.54 9.77
N VAL A 106 12.57 0.60 10.32
CA VAL A 106 11.74 1.37 11.26
C VAL A 106 10.45 1.83 10.59
N LEU A 107 10.52 2.30 9.34
CA LEU A 107 9.34 2.72 8.58
C LEU A 107 8.41 1.54 8.25
N ASP A 108 8.96 0.37 7.94
CA ASP A 108 8.19 -0.87 7.70
C ASP A 108 7.42 -1.28 8.97
N ILE A 109 8.09 -1.29 10.13
CA ILE A 109 7.47 -1.60 11.42
C ILE A 109 6.37 -0.59 11.76
N ALA A 110 6.64 0.71 11.60
CA ALA A 110 5.66 1.76 11.85
C ALA A 110 4.43 1.62 10.95
N THR A 111 4.64 1.29 9.68
CA THR A 111 3.58 1.03 8.70
C THR A 111 2.72 -0.17 9.10
N LEU A 112 3.35 -1.27 9.52
CA LEU A 112 2.63 -2.45 10.01
C LEU A 112 1.81 -2.14 11.26
N ILE A 113 2.37 -1.44 12.25
CA ILE A 113 1.64 -1.03 13.46
C ILE A 113 0.40 -0.22 13.09
N LEU A 114 0.55 0.77 12.20
CA LEU A 114 -0.57 1.59 11.73
C LEU A 114 -1.64 0.73 11.04
N VAL A 115 -1.24 -0.16 10.14
CA VAL A 115 -2.14 -1.00 9.34
C VAL A 115 -2.88 -2.02 10.21
N PHE A 116 -2.19 -2.69 11.13
CA PHE A 116 -2.84 -3.62 12.07
C PHE A 116 -3.78 -2.88 13.04
N GLY A 117 -3.40 -1.68 13.48
CA GLY A 117 -4.28 -0.81 14.26
C GLY A 117 -5.57 -0.44 13.51
N ALA A 118 -5.43 -0.01 12.25
CA ALA A 118 -6.56 0.32 11.38
C ALA A 118 -7.45 -0.91 11.10
N SER A 119 -6.85 -2.07 10.82
CA SER A 119 -7.55 -3.34 10.60
C SER A 119 -8.40 -3.75 11.81
N LYS A 120 -7.84 -3.63 13.02
CA LYS A 120 -8.57 -3.91 14.27
C LYS A 120 -9.74 -2.96 14.46
N SER A 121 -9.55 -1.66 14.21
CA SER A 121 -10.63 -0.66 14.29
C SER A 121 -11.75 -0.94 13.28
N LEU A 122 -11.42 -1.25 12.02
CA LEU A 122 -12.42 -1.58 11.00
C LEU A 122 -13.21 -2.84 11.34
N SER A 123 -12.53 -3.87 11.87
CA SER A 123 -13.19 -5.12 12.27
C SER A 123 -14.18 -4.89 13.40
N ARG A 124 -13.82 -4.03 14.37
CA ARG A 124 -14.70 -3.65 15.47
C ARG A 124 -15.93 -2.88 14.98
N GLU A 125 -15.76 -1.89 14.12
CA GLU A 125 -16.88 -1.12 13.55
C GLU A 125 -17.82 -2.01 12.73
N ALA A 126 -17.28 -2.97 11.97
CA ALA A 126 -18.09 -3.90 11.20
C ALA A 126 -18.92 -4.82 12.12
N TYR A 127 -18.35 -5.25 13.25
CA TYR A 127 -19.06 -6.04 14.26
C TYR A 127 -20.17 -5.23 14.94
N GLU A 128 -19.88 -4.00 15.37
CA GLU A 128 -20.87 -3.11 16.00
C GLU A 128 -22.03 -2.82 15.05
N ARG A 129 -21.75 -2.54 13.77
CA ARG A 129 -22.80 -2.30 12.75
C ARG A 129 -23.70 -3.53 12.51
N ASN A 130 -23.13 -4.73 12.56
CA ASN A 130 -23.90 -5.97 12.37
C ASN A 130 -24.79 -6.28 13.58
N ASN A 131 -24.37 -5.90 14.80
CA ASN A 131 -25.19 -6.03 16.00
C ASN A 131 -26.32 -4.99 16.08
N GLU A 132 -26.06 -3.75 15.63
CA GLU A 132 -27.07 -2.68 15.63
C GLU A 132 -28.16 -2.89 14.56
N ASN A 133 -27.81 -3.52 13.44
CA ASN A 133 -28.75 -3.78 12.35
C ASN A 133 -28.57 -5.22 11.84
N PRO A 134 -29.02 -6.23 12.61
CA PRO A 134 -28.92 -7.61 12.19
C PRO A 134 -29.66 -7.76 10.86
N ALA A 135 -29.02 -8.39 9.88
CA ALA A 135 -29.70 -8.73 8.63
C ALA A 135 -30.94 -9.56 9.00
N VAL A 136 -32.13 -9.04 8.70
CA VAL A 136 -33.37 -9.80 8.80
C VAL A 136 -33.32 -10.82 7.66
N GLU A 137 -33.02 -12.07 8.01
CA GLU A 137 -33.11 -13.22 7.09
C GLU A 137 -34.57 -13.53 6.73
#